data_AF-A0A2I7N6M6-F1
#
_entry.id   AF-A0A2I7N6M6-F1
#
_cell.length_a   1.000
_cell.length_b   1.000
_cell.length_c   1.000
_cell.angle_alpha   90.00
_cell.angle_beta   90.00
_cell.angle_gamma   90.00
#
_symmetry.space_group_name_H-M   'P 1'
#
loop_
_entity.id
_entity.type
_entity.pdbx_description
1 polymer ?
#
loop_
_entity_poly.entity_id
_entity_poly.type
_entity_poly.pdbx_seq_one_letter_code
_entity_poly.pdbx_strand_id
1 'polypeptide(L)'
;MSKKSYYIPRRLDDPPKALWFDADEIIVFAVILFPGLLMKSFLMFLVMLVVSLFATYQYTKIKAGKLRGYLIHFFYWNFGSLKLKRLPPSHIREISG
;
A
#
# COMPACT_ATOMS: atom_id res chain seq x y z
N MET A 1 16.29 41.34 15.00
CA MET A 1 15.33 40.37 14.42
C MET A 1 15.08 39.26 15.43
N SER A 2 13.87 39.17 16.00
CA SER A 2 13.50 38.15 16.98
C SER A 2 13.46 36.76 16.31
N LYS A 3 14.35 35.85 16.71
CA LYS A 3 14.39 34.46 16.21
C LYS A 3 13.22 33.68 16.80
N LYS A 4 12.08 33.69 16.09
CA LYS A 4 10.95 32.81 16.41
C LYS A 4 11.29 31.38 15.95
N SER A 5 11.36 30.46 16.91
CA SER A 5 11.49 29.02 16.64
C SER A 5 10.10 28.48 16.29
N TYR A 6 9.88 28.18 15.02
CA TYR A 6 8.66 27.50 14.58
C TYR A 6 8.93 26.00 14.51
N TYR A 7 8.11 25.21 15.20
CA TYR A 7 8.15 23.76 15.11
C TYR A 7 7.60 23.33 13.75
N ILE A 8 8.47 22.79 12.90
CA ILE A 8 8.06 22.19 11.62
C ILE A 8 7.75 20.71 11.88
N PRO A 9 6.51 20.26 11.67
CA PRO A 9 6.14 18.86 11.86
C PRO A 9 6.88 17.99 10.83
N ARG A 10 7.60 16.97 11.31
CA ARG A 10 8.42 16.09 10.47
C ARG A 10 7.68 14.88 9.90
N ARG A 11 6.42 14.67 10.30
CA ARG A 11 5.62 13.46 10.00
C ARG A 11 4.32 13.77 9.24
N LEU A 12 4.26 14.92 8.57
CA LEU A 12 3.06 15.31 7.82
C LEU A 12 2.79 14.37 6.63
N ASP A 13 3.85 13.83 6.03
CA ASP A 13 3.79 12.95 4.85
C ASP A 13 3.85 11.45 5.20
N ASP A 14 3.79 11.10 6.48
CA ASP A 14 3.81 9.68 6.88
C ASP A 14 2.49 9.01 6.45
N PRO A 15 2.56 7.85 5.79
CA PRO A 15 1.36 7.16 5.34
C PRO A 15 0.50 6.78 6.55
N PRO A 16 -0.83 6.73 6.39
CA PRO A 16 -1.71 6.28 7.46
C PRO A 16 -1.34 4.85 7.84
N LYS A 17 -1.05 4.66 9.13
CA LYS A 17 -0.76 3.35 9.73
C LYS A 17 -1.92 2.94 10.59
N ALA A 18 -2.31 1.66 10.52
CA ALA A 18 -3.15 1.06 11.56
C ALA A 18 -2.27 0.15 12.40
N LEU A 19 -2.15 0.46 13.69
CA LEU A 19 -1.27 -0.24 14.63
C LEU A 19 0.19 -0.19 14.13
N TRP A 20 0.70 -1.30 13.60
CA TRP A 20 2.06 -1.43 13.04
C TRP A 20 2.08 -1.64 11.52
N PHE A 21 0.92 -1.77 10.89
CA PHE A 21 0.80 -2.02 9.46
C PHE A 21 0.52 -0.72 8.71
N ASP A 22 1.18 -0.57 7.57
CA ASP A 22 0.87 0.50 6.63
C ASP A 22 -0.42 0.18 5.86
N ALA A 23 -1.11 1.20 5.36
CA ALA A 23 -2.39 1.02 4.65
C ALA A 23 -2.34 0.02 3.47
N ASP A 24 -1.23 -0.05 2.75
CA ASP A 24 -1.04 -1.00 1.64
C ASP A 24 -0.93 -2.46 2.11
N GLU A 25 -0.27 -2.71 3.24
CA GLU A 25 -0.17 -4.05 3.84
C GLU A 25 -1.54 -4.55 4.30
N ILE A 26 -2.37 -3.65 4.84
CA ILE A 26 -3.74 -3.94 5.23
C ILE A 26 -4.60 -4.29 4.01
N ILE A 27 -4.44 -3.56 2.90
CA ILE A 27 -5.15 -3.84 1.65
C ILE A 27 -4.78 -5.23 1.13
N VAL A 28 -3.49 -5.57 1.10
CA VAL A 28 -3.02 -6.91 0.66
C VAL A 28 -3.62 -8.01 1.55
N PHE A 29 -3.57 -7.83 2.86
CA PHE A 29 -4.15 -8.78 3.81
C PHE A 29 -5.66 -8.95 3.58
N ALA A 30 -6.39 -7.84 3.49
CA ALA A 30 -7.85 -7.86 3.35
C ALA A 30 -8.30 -8.50 2.03
N VAL A 31 -7.64 -8.20 0.91
CA VAL A 31 -7.98 -8.76 -0.40
C VAL A 31 -7.82 -10.27 -0.42
N ILE A 32 -6.80 -10.82 0.24
CA ILE A 32 -6.55 -12.26 0.29
C ILE A 32 -7.47 -12.96 1.31
N LEU A 33 -7.76 -12.32 2.43
CA LEU A 33 -8.65 -12.88 3.47
C LEU A 33 -10.12 -12.88 3.02
N PHE A 34 -10.53 -11.88 2.23
CA PHE A 34 -11.95 -11.64 1.87
C PHE A 34 -12.65 -12.86 1.24
N PRO A 35 -12.06 -13.60 0.28
CA PRO A 35 -12.65 -14.85 -0.22
C PRO A 35 -12.88 -15.90 0.88
N GLY A 36 -11.99 -15.98 1.86
CA GLY A 36 -12.10 -16.90 2.99
C GLY A 36 -13.30 -16.58 3.91
N LEU A 37 -13.69 -15.31 4.02
CA LEU A 37 -14.89 -14.89 4.75
C LEU A 37 -16.18 -15.25 4.00
N LEU A 38 -16.14 -15.27 2.67
CA LEU A 38 -17.29 -15.65 1.85
C LEU A 38 -17.54 -17.17 1.88
N MET A 39 -16.48 -17.95 2.12
CA MET A 39 -16.59 -19.39 2.33
C MET A 39 -17.22 -19.65 3.70
N LYS A 40 -18.42 -20.25 3.73
CA LYS A 40 -19.13 -20.66 4.97
C LYS A 40 -18.47 -21.86 5.68
N SER A 41 -17.16 -22.01 5.56
CA SER A 41 -16.36 -23.08 6.14
C SER A 41 -15.29 -22.48 7.03
N PHE A 42 -15.35 -22.80 8.31
CA PHE A 42 -14.37 -22.34 9.30
C PHE A 42 -12.94 -22.79 8.96
N LEU A 43 -12.79 -24.01 8.42
CA LEU A 43 -11.50 -24.54 8.02
C LEU A 43 -10.90 -23.73 6.87
N MET A 44 -11.71 -23.39 5.85
CA MET A 44 -11.23 -22.57 4.73
C MET A 44 -10.86 -21.16 5.19
N PHE A 45 -11.65 -20.59 6.10
CA PHE A 45 -11.33 -19.30 6.70
C PHE A 45 -9.97 -19.32 7.41
N LEU A 46 -9.70 -20.35 8.23
CA LEU A 46 -8.42 -20.51 8.93
C LEU A 46 -7.24 -20.61 7.93
N VAL A 47 -7.39 -21.41 6.88
CA VAL A 47 -6.36 -21.57 5.83
C VAL A 47 -6.10 -20.23 5.14
N MET A 48 -7.15 -19.51 4.75
CA MET A 48 -7.03 -18.19 4.11
C MET A 48 -6.42 -17.14 5.06
N LEU A 49 -6.66 -17.25 6.36
CA LEU A 49 -6.03 -16.39 7.37
C LEU A 49 -4.52 -16.62 7.42
N VAL A 50 -4.06 -17.87 7.48
CA VAL A 50 -2.63 -18.18 7.47
C VAL A 50 -1.97 -17.73 6.16
N VAL A 51 -2.63 -17.99 5.03
CA VAL A 51 -2.13 -17.58 3.70
C VAL A 51 -2.04 -16.06 3.59
N SER A 52 -3.07 -15.33 4.04
CA SER A 52 -3.06 -13.86 4.00
C SER A 52 -1.96 -13.26 4.88
N LEU A 53 -1.77 -13.77 6.10
CA LEU A 53 -0.66 -13.33 6.97
C LEU A 53 0.71 -13.59 6.33
N PHE A 54 0.91 -14.79 5.76
CA PHE A 54 2.16 -15.15 5.10
C PHE A 54 2.42 -14.26 3.88
N ALA A 55 1.42 -14.05 3.04
CA ALA A 55 1.51 -13.19 1.86
C ALA A 55 1.83 -11.74 2.24
N THR A 56 1.15 -11.18 3.25
CA THR A 56 1.43 -9.83 3.74
C THR A 56 2.84 -9.71 4.29
N TYR A 57 3.32 -10.70 5.05
CA TYR A 57 4.69 -10.71 5.57
C TYR A 57 5.74 -10.70 4.44
N GLN A 58 5.53 -11.51 3.40
CA GLN A 58 6.41 -11.52 2.23
C GLN A 58 6.33 -10.19 1.46
N TYR A 59 5.15 -9.60 1.34
CA TYR A 59 4.97 -8.27 0.76
C TYR A 59 5.74 -7.20 1.54
N THR A 60 5.63 -7.17 2.88
CA THR A 60 6.36 -6.23 3.74
C THR A 60 7.87 -6.35 3.56
N LYS A 61 8.41 -7.57 3.39
CA LYS A 61 9.83 -7.79 3.06
C LYS A 61 10.21 -7.20 1.71
N ILE A 62 9.41 -7.41 0.67
CA ILE A 62 9.69 -6.87 -0.67
C ILE A 62 9.58 -5.35 -0.69
N LYS A 63 8.69 -4.80 0.12
CA LYS A 63 8.48 -3.36 0.29
C LYS A 63 9.58 -2.71 1.13
N ALA A 64 10.27 -3.45 2.01
CA ALA A 64 11.35 -2.92 2.84
C ALA A 64 12.45 -2.30 1.94
N GLY A 65 12.61 -0.98 2.02
CA GLY A 65 13.56 -0.20 1.21
C GLY A 65 13.00 0.43 -0.08
N LYS A 66 11.71 0.25 -0.38
CA LYS A 66 11.05 0.87 -1.54
C LYS A 66 10.34 2.18 -1.17
N LEU A 67 10.02 2.97 -2.21
CA LEU A 67 9.29 4.24 -2.05
C LEU A 67 7.93 4.02 -1.35
N ARG A 68 7.50 5.04 -0.60
CA ARG A 68 6.17 5.07 0.04
C ARG A 68 5.08 4.93 -1.02
N GLY A 69 4.04 4.14 -0.74
CA GLY A 69 2.95 3.89 -1.71
C GLY A 69 3.36 2.95 -2.87
N TYR A 70 4.34 2.07 -2.64
CA TYR A 70 4.84 1.11 -3.63
C TYR A 70 3.72 0.35 -4.37
N LEU A 71 2.68 -0.10 -3.65
CA LEU A 71 1.54 -0.79 -4.26
C LEU A 71 0.86 0.05 -5.35
N ILE A 72 0.57 1.31 -5.04
CA ILE A 72 -0.11 2.25 -5.94
C ILE A 72 0.77 2.50 -7.18
N HIS A 73 2.07 2.71 -6.96
CA HIS A 73 3.02 2.91 -8.07
C HIS A 73 3.13 1.66 -8.93
N PHE A 74 3.16 0.48 -8.32
CA PHE A 74 3.20 -0.80 -9.02
C PHE A 74 1.95 -0.98 -9.89
N PHE A 75 0.76 -0.74 -9.35
CA PHE A 75 -0.49 -0.82 -10.12
C PHE A 75 -0.56 0.22 -11.24
N TYR A 76 -0.12 1.45 -10.96
CA TYR A 76 -0.08 2.51 -11.96
C TYR A 76 0.81 2.13 -13.16
N TRP A 77 2.02 1.61 -12.91
CA TRP A 77 2.95 1.27 -13.99
C TRP A 77 2.62 -0.04 -14.72
N ASN A 78 2.12 -1.07 -14.03
CA ASN A 78 1.92 -2.40 -14.64
C ASN A 78 0.51 -2.59 -15.22
N PHE A 79 -0.52 -2.02 -14.58
CA PHE A 79 -1.91 -2.23 -14.99
C PHE A 79 -2.54 -1.03 -15.70
N GLY A 80 -1.96 0.18 -15.57
CA GLY A 80 -2.49 1.40 -16.18
C GLY A 80 -3.92 1.77 -15.77
N SER A 81 -4.46 1.09 -14.76
CA SER A 81 -5.86 1.17 -14.34
C SER A 81 -6.17 2.41 -13.49
N LEU A 82 -5.13 2.99 -12.86
CA LEU A 82 -5.26 4.17 -12.03
C LEU A 82 -5.23 5.45 -12.88
N LYS A 83 -6.39 5.86 -13.41
CA LYS A 83 -6.59 7.19 -14.03
C LYS A 83 -6.59 8.28 -12.96
N LEU A 84 -5.40 8.62 -12.47
CA LEU A 84 -5.22 9.67 -11.48
C LEU A 84 -5.30 11.03 -12.19
N LYS A 85 -6.27 11.87 -11.83
CA LYS A 85 -6.57 13.16 -12.51
C LYS A 85 -5.36 14.10 -12.70
N ARG A 86 -4.37 14.01 -11.81
CA ARG A 86 -3.17 14.86 -11.81
C ARG A 86 -1.92 14.20 -12.40
N LEU A 87 -1.96 12.90 -12.67
CA LEU A 87 -0.83 12.16 -13.24
C LEU A 87 -1.11 11.87 -14.71
N PRO A 88 -0.07 11.85 -15.56
CA PRO A 88 -0.25 11.46 -16.95
C PRO A 88 -0.79 10.01 -17.05
N PRO A 89 -1.38 9.62 -18.19
CA PRO A 89 -1.70 8.23 -18.44
C PRO A 89 -0.43 7.36 -18.37
N SER A 90 -0.51 6.18 -17.77
CA SER A 90 0.62 5.25 -17.59
C SER A 90 1.35 4.82 -18.88
N HIS A 91 0.67 4.96 -20.03
CA HIS A 91 1.18 4.60 -21.35
C HIS A 91 2.17 5.64 -21.88
N ILE A 92 2.11 6.87 -21.35
CA ILE A 92 3.05 7.94 -21.67
C ILE A 92 4.22 7.81 -20.69
N ARG A 93 5.34 7.28 -21.18
CA ARG A 93 6.58 7.11 -20.40
C ARG A 93 7.69 8.08 -20.80
N GLU A 94 7.40 8.94 -21.76
CA GLU A 94 8.33 9.96 -22.22
C GLU A 94 8.17 11.19 -21.34
N ILE A 95 9.27 11.60 -20.70
CA ILE A 95 9.39 12.94 -20.15
C ILE A 95 9.69 13.81 -21.36
N SER A 96 8.65 14.43 -21.95
CA SER A 96 8.87 15.46 -22.95
C SER A 96 9.70 16.55 -22.29
N GLY A 97 10.96 16.68 -22.72
CA GLY A 97 11.94 17.64 -22.19
C GLY A 97 11.54 19.08 -22.40
#